data_AF-A0AAW4NDW6-F1
#
_entry.id   AF-A0AAW4NDW6-F1
#
_cell.length_a   1.000
_cell.length_b   1.000
_cell.length_c   1.000
_cell.angle_alpha   90.00
_cell.angle_beta   90.00
_cell.angle_gamma   90.00
#
_symmetry.space_group_name_H-M   'P 1'
#
loop_
_entity.id
_entity.type
_entity.pdbx_description
1 polymer ?
#
loop_
_entity_poly.entity_id
_entity_poly.type
_entity_poly.pdbx_seq_one_letter_code
_entity_poly.pdbx_strand_id
1 'polypeptide(L)'
;MDTIDISQNIQDFKQVFENESRIIFSAKFGDGKSYFLNEFMKSYDEKKNDYYFITLHPVNYVVEENRDVIEYIKRDILFQLIKDNHIYDFKEGYDKIFDAVCNKESLLKLGDFVASIIPIEGLKDGYEALKDFASTIHEKYKSQDVLHVVDDYLNGFYGKSGSISECDAFTCLIQKSLEQMMAKSVLIIEDLDRIDPAHLFRIMNVLSSQVDNPYYSEVPNGNKFGFDKIILVMDYEIARHLFHHFYGKEANYEGYMNKFLNTLPFKFSISQEAKRQVSDRLTQIFSTSDVLNLNGPVDLSNGLNPDEFSSLDSELNRLSVRRCKEFLDDNISAHIKPEWRNNKIDVPTELDLVKLIYCLRFFTGFSANMIFEKLMDCLYDEFAIKLFFPLFCIYTRRTHIYVKYDNIIFECYYDTETKLFQIEQTNSWNDAKMVDFQKIKDATRKMKDAILDLIIG
;
A
#
# COMPACT_ATOMS: atom_id res chain seq x y z
N MET A 1 9.60 14.25 8.74
CA MET A 1 10.15 12.96 8.28
C MET A 1 9.36 12.66 7.04
N ASP A 2 10.00 12.65 5.88
CA ASP A 2 9.32 12.36 4.62
C ASP A 2 8.79 10.92 4.67
N THR A 3 7.80 10.61 3.84
CA THR A 3 7.17 9.29 3.79
C THR A 3 7.95 8.35 2.87
N ILE A 4 7.62 7.05 2.90
CA ILE A 4 8.09 6.12 1.87
C ILE A 4 7.44 6.53 0.55
N ASP A 5 8.24 6.64 -0.51
CA ASP A 5 7.75 6.98 -1.84
C ASP A 5 6.90 5.83 -2.39
N ILE A 6 5.66 6.11 -2.76
CA ILE A 6 4.73 5.14 -3.35
C ILE A 6 4.25 5.58 -4.74
N SER A 7 4.96 6.52 -5.37
CA SER A 7 4.55 7.11 -6.64
C SER A 7 4.35 6.06 -7.73
N GLN A 8 5.24 5.08 -7.83
CA GLN A 8 5.09 4.00 -8.80
C GLN A 8 3.86 3.13 -8.50
N ASN A 9 3.64 2.74 -7.23
CA ASN A 9 2.47 1.95 -6.85
C ASN A 9 1.15 2.69 -7.14
N ILE A 10 1.13 4.01 -6.98
CA ILE A 10 -0.02 4.86 -7.35
C ILE A 10 -0.24 4.80 -8.87
N GLN A 11 0.82 4.93 -9.69
CA GLN A 11 0.68 4.83 -11.14
C GLN A 11 0.19 3.44 -11.59
N ASP A 12 0.71 2.38 -10.98
CA ASP A 12 0.28 1.02 -11.27
C ASP A 12 -1.20 0.83 -10.91
N PHE A 13 -1.63 1.36 -9.77
CA PHE A 13 -3.04 1.30 -9.36
C PHE A 13 -3.94 2.14 -10.28
N LYS A 14 -3.50 3.31 -10.75
CA LYS A 14 -4.24 4.14 -11.70
C LYS A 14 -4.58 3.38 -12.98
N GLN A 15 -3.65 2.61 -13.52
CA GLN A 15 -3.88 1.82 -14.74
C GLN A 15 -5.01 0.80 -14.55
N VAL A 16 -5.06 0.13 -13.39
CA VAL A 16 -6.15 -0.80 -13.06
C VAL A 16 -7.44 -0.01 -12.82
N PHE A 17 -7.35 1.07 -12.04
CA PHE A 17 -8.48 1.89 -11.65
C PHE A 17 -9.22 2.52 -12.82
N GLU A 18 -8.51 3.00 -13.84
CA GLU A 18 -9.13 3.63 -15.01
C GLU A 18 -9.98 2.63 -15.81
N ASN A 19 -9.50 1.39 -15.94
CA ASN A 19 -10.12 0.35 -16.77
C ASN A 19 -11.27 -0.39 -16.08
N GLU A 20 -11.24 -0.51 -14.75
CA GLU A 20 -12.14 -1.41 -14.02
C GLU A 20 -13.19 -0.66 -13.20
N SER A 21 -14.43 -1.15 -13.17
CA SER A 21 -15.51 -0.53 -12.38
C SER A 21 -15.62 -1.08 -10.96
N ARG A 22 -15.17 -2.30 -10.70
CA ARG A 22 -15.16 -2.92 -9.37
C ARG A 22 -13.79 -3.49 -9.07
N ILE A 23 -13.19 -3.04 -7.97
CA ILE A 23 -11.80 -3.31 -7.64
C ILE A 23 -11.70 -3.71 -6.18
N ILE A 24 -10.89 -4.73 -5.90
CA ILE A 24 -10.44 -4.99 -4.55
C ILE A 24 -9.04 -4.43 -4.40
N PHE A 25 -8.88 -3.48 -3.49
CA PHE A 25 -7.58 -3.03 -3.02
C PHE A 25 -7.17 -3.86 -1.80
N SER A 26 -6.24 -4.78 -2.01
CA SER A 26 -5.77 -5.75 -1.02
C SER A 26 -4.50 -5.28 -0.33
N ALA A 27 -4.56 -5.09 0.97
CA ALA A 27 -3.38 -4.85 1.83
C ALA A 27 -3.60 -5.46 3.22
N LYS A 28 -2.56 -5.66 4.01
CA LYS A 28 -2.72 -6.19 5.37
C LYS A 28 -3.22 -5.10 6.32
N PHE A 29 -3.81 -5.51 7.44
CA PHE A 29 -4.17 -4.57 8.51
C PHE A 29 -2.91 -3.82 9.01
N GLY A 30 -2.99 -2.50 9.08
CA GLY A 30 -1.86 -1.64 9.46
C GLY A 30 -0.80 -1.41 8.36
N ASP A 31 -1.00 -1.95 7.15
CA ASP A 31 -0.01 -1.89 6.05
C ASP A 31 -0.23 -0.68 5.11
N GLY A 32 -0.69 0.43 5.67
CA GLY A 32 -0.76 1.72 4.96
C GLY A 32 -1.92 1.90 3.98
N LYS A 33 -3.05 1.17 4.13
CA LYS A 33 -4.24 1.28 3.27
C LYS A 33 -4.73 2.71 3.06
N SER A 34 -5.13 3.37 4.14
CA SER A 34 -5.71 4.72 4.06
C SER A 34 -4.66 5.76 3.66
N TYR A 35 -3.38 5.54 3.98
CA TYR A 35 -2.29 6.36 3.46
C TYR A 35 -2.20 6.26 1.93
N PHE A 36 -2.18 5.04 1.39
CA PHE A 36 -2.14 4.81 -0.05
C PHE A 36 -3.34 5.45 -0.76
N LEU A 37 -4.56 5.23 -0.26
CA LEU A 37 -5.77 5.77 -0.88
C LEU A 37 -5.81 7.29 -0.84
N ASN A 38 -5.36 7.91 0.25
CA ASN A 38 -5.27 9.36 0.35
C ASN A 38 -4.30 9.94 -0.70
N GLU A 39 -3.10 9.37 -0.82
CA GLU A 39 -2.13 9.80 -1.83
C GLU A 39 -2.62 9.51 -3.26
N PHE A 40 -3.31 8.39 -3.47
CA PHE A 40 -3.97 8.08 -4.74
C PHE A 40 -5.04 9.13 -5.10
N MET A 41 -5.92 9.52 -4.18
CA MET A 41 -6.93 10.54 -4.44
C MET A 41 -6.29 11.90 -4.76
N LYS A 42 -5.30 12.33 -3.98
CA LYS A 42 -4.54 13.58 -4.22
C LYS A 42 -3.76 13.59 -5.53
N SER A 43 -3.47 12.43 -6.10
CA SER A 43 -2.73 12.33 -7.35
C SER A 43 -3.56 12.71 -8.58
N TYR A 44 -4.86 12.95 -8.42
CA TYR A 44 -5.72 13.54 -9.46
C TYR A 44 -5.80 15.05 -9.27
N ASP A 45 -5.81 15.78 -10.40
CA ASP A 45 -5.90 17.24 -10.39
C ASP A 45 -7.34 17.66 -10.06
N GLU A 46 -7.55 18.26 -8.90
CA GLU A 46 -8.84 18.78 -8.44
C GLU A 46 -9.50 19.70 -9.48
N LYS A 47 -8.70 20.43 -10.28
CA LYS A 47 -9.23 21.36 -11.29
C LYS A 47 -9.84 20.65 -12.50
N LYS A 48 -9.39 19.43 -12.80
CA LYS A 48 -9.96 18.63 -13.90
C LYS A 48 -11.30 18.04 -13.53
N ASN A 49 -11.54 17.83 -12.23
CA ASN A 49 -12.76 17.25 -11.70
C ASN A 49 -13.10 15.90 -12.37
N ASP A 50 -12.08 15.06 -12.58
CA ASP A 50 -12.22 13.77 -13.27
C ASP A 50 -12.96 12.75 -12.39
N TYR A 51 -12.77 12.82 -11.07
CA TYR A 51 -13.29 11.86 -10.10
C TYR A 51 -13.80 12.54 -8.82
N TYR A 52 -14.89 12.02 -8.28
CA TYR A 52 -15.44 12.40 -6.98
C TYR A 52 -15.48 11.16 -6.08
N PHE A 53 -14.80 11.21 -4.94
CA PHE A 53 -14.59 10.07 -4.06
C PHE A 53 -15.46 10.17 -2.81
N ILE A 54 -16.21 9.10 -2.50
CA ILE A 54 -16.96 8.93 -1.26
C ILE A 54 -16.38 7.72 -0.52
N THR A 55 -15.98 7.90 0.74
CA THR A 55 -15.41 6.82 1.55
C THR A 55 -16.35 6.41 2.67
N LEU A 56 -16.62 5.12 2.80
CA LEU A 56 -17.44 4.52 3.85
C LEU A 56 -16.58 3.68 4.78
N HIS A 57 -16.97 3.65 6.06
CA HIS A 57 -16.31 2.87 7.10
C HIS A 57 -17.32 1.93 7.78
N PRO A 58 -17.62 0.74 7.22
CA PRO A 58 -18.65 -0.15 7.72
C PRO A 58 -18.42 -0.71 9.12
N VAL A 59 -17.21 -0.55 9.67
CA VAL A 59 -16.92 -0.79 11.10
C VAL A 59 -17.87 -0.02 12.03
N ASN A 60 -18.46 1.08 11.56
CA ASN A 60 -19.45 1.85 12.32
C ASN A 60 -20.84 1.19 12.38
N TYR A 61 -21.10 0.13 11.62
CA TYR A 61 -22.42 -0.51 11.49
C TYR A 61 -22.48 -1.90 12.14
N VAL A 62 -21.43 -2.31 12.84
CA VAL A 62 -21.27 -3.70 13.32
C VAL A 62 -22.38 -4.10 14.31
N VAL A 63 -22.92 -3.13 15.06
CA VAL A 63 -23.97 -3.36 16.07
C VAL A 63 -25.39 -3.40 15.49
N GLU A 64 -25.55 -3.14 14.20
CA GLU A 64 -26.85 -2.86 13.56
C GLU A 64 -27.42 -4.10 12.88
N GLU A 65 -28.72 -4.13 12.58
CA GLU A 65 -29.32 -5.22 11.80
C GLU A 65 -29.07 -5.06 10.30
N ASN A 66 -29.22 -6.13 9.50
CA ASN A 66 -28.93 -6.10 8.05
C ASN A 66 -29.62 -4.96 7.29
N ARG A 67 -30.87 -4.65 7.67
CA ARG A 67 -31.64 -3.58 7.03
C ARG A 67 -31.11 -2.21 7.41
N ASP A 68 -30.77 -2.04 8.68
CA ASP A 68 -30.25 -0.78 9.21
C ASP A 68 -28.88 -0.46 8.59
N VAL A 69 -28.03 -1.46 8.32
CA VAL A 69 -26.75 -1.28 7.60
C VAL A 69 -26.95 -0.53 6.27
N ILE A 70 -28.00 -0.84 5.51
CA ILE A 70 -28.28 -0.15 4.23
C ILE A 70 -28.66 1.32 4.49
N GLU A 71 -29.47 1.59 5.52
CA GLU A 71 -29.85 2.96 5.88
C GLU A 71 -28.63 3.77 6.34
N TYR A 72 -27.72 3.17 7.11
CA TYR A 72 -26.47 3.82 7.48
C TYR A 72 -25.57 4.12 6.28
N ILE A 73 -25.50 3.22 5.29
CA ILE A 73 -24.78 3.47 4.04
C ILE A 73 -25.39 4.66 3.28
N LYS A 74 -26.71 4.70 3.10
CA LYS A 74 -27.40 5.84 2.46
C LYS A 74 -27.09 7.14 3.19
N ARG A 75 -27.22 7.12 4.52
CA ARG A 75 -26.97 8.27 5.40
C ARG A 75 -25.55 8.81 5.21
N ASP A 76 -24.54 7.95 5.23
CA ASP A 76 -23.13 8.36 5.14
C ASP A 76 -22.76 8.87 3.73
N ILE A 77 -23.36 8.31 2.67
CA ILE A 77 -23.24 8.84 1.31
C ILE A 77 -23.86 10.24 1.23
N LEU A 78 -25.10 10.40 1.73
CA LEU A 78 -25.80 11.69 1.71
C LEU A 78 -25.04 12.75 2.50
N PHE A 79 -24.51 12.42 3.68
CA PHE A 79 -23.72 13.37 4.46
C PHE A 79 -22.50 13.88 3.69
N GLN A 80 -21.81 13.02 2.94
CA GLN A 80 -20.68 13.44 2.10
C GLN A 80 -21.13 14.31 0.93
N LEU A 81 -22.19 13.92 0.21
CA LEU A 81 -22.76 14.73 -0.86
C LEU A 81 -23.21 16.13 -0.39
N ILE A 82 -23.82 16.22 0.80
CA ILE A 82 -24.26 17.49 1.39
C ILE A 82 -23.04 18.33 1.76
N LYS A 83 -22.04 17.71 2.40
CA LYS A 83 -20.81 18.38 2.83
C LYS A 83 -20.04 18.99 1.66
N ASP A 84 -20.05 18.31 0.52
CA ASP A 84 -19.29 18.73 -0.66
C ASP A 84 -20.15 19.51 -1.67
N ASN A 85 -21.37 19.94 -1.28
CA ASN A 85 -22.31 20.72 -2.10
C ASN A 85 -22.69 20.05 -3.44
N HIS A 86 -22.81 18.73 -3.41
CA HIS A 86 -23.03 17.89 -4.57
C HIS A 86 -24.44 17.30 -4.66
N ILE A 87 -25.34 17.75 -3.79
CA ILE A 87 -26.74 17.34 -3.74
C ILE A 87 -27.52 17.88 -4.95
N TYR A 88 -28.36 17.02 -5.54
CA TYR A 88 -29.25 17.39 -6.62
C TYR A 88 -30.32 18.40 -6.17
N ASP A 89 -30.41 19.51 -6.89
CA ASP A 89 -31.47 20.51 -6.75
C ASP A 89 -32.59 20.22 -7.75
N PHE A 90 -33.78 19.86 -7.26
CA PHE A 90 -34.92 19.45 -8.08
C PHE A 90 -35.63 20.62 -8.81
N LYS A 91 -35.08 21.84 -8.78
CA LYS A 91 -35.71 23.03 -9.39
C LYS A 91 -36.00 22.91 -10.89
N GLU A 92 -35.27 22.09 -11.66
CA GLU A 92 -35.36 22.10 -13.14
C GLU A 92 -35.75 20.77 -13.82
N GLY A 93 -36.11 19.71 -13.09
CA GLY A 93 -36.34 18.39 -13.69
C GLY A 93 -37.66 17.73 -13.29
N TYR A 94 -38.66 17.75 -14.18
CA TYR A 94 -39.87 16.94 -14.02
C TYR A 94 -39.52 15.46 -14.31
N ASP A 95 -39.10 14.71 -13.30
CA ASP A 95 -38.77 13.29 -13.47
C ASP A 95 -39.95 12.40 -13.07
N LYS A 96 -40.59 11.77 -14.07
CA LYS A 96 -41.72 10.83 -13.86
C LYS A 96 -41.31 9.61 -13.03
N ILE A 97 -40.02 9.27 -13.02
CA ILE A 97 -39.46 8.19 -12.21
C ILE A 97 -39.51 8.56 -10.72
N PHE A 98 -39.25 9.83 -10.38
CA PHE A 98 -39.31 10.31 -9.00
C PHE A 98 -40.72 10.17 -8.41
N ASP A 99 -41.75 10.48 -9.20
CA ASP A 99 -43.15 10.43 -8.75
C ASP A 99 -43.68 8.99 -8.58
N ALA A 100 -43.11 8.02 -9.32
CA ALA A 100 -43.49 6.61 -9.24
C ALA A 100 -42.78 5.86 -8.09
N VAL A 101 -41.57 6.29 -7.72
CA VAL A 101 -40.70 5.62 -6.76
C VAL A 101 -40.79 6.23 -5.35
N CYS A 102 -40.94 7.56 -5.25
CA CYS A 102 -40.98 8.25 -3.97
C CYS A 102 -42.41 8.29 -3.42
N ASN A 103 -42.82 7.24 -2.70
CA ASN A 103 -44.11 7.23 -2.03
C ASN A 103 -44.20 8.29 -0.91
N LYS A 104 -45.43 8.59 -0.49
CA LYS A 104 -45.77 9.62 0.51
C LYS A 104 -44.98 9.49 1.82
N GLU A 105 -44.77 8.27 2.31
CA GLU A 105 -44.03 8.01 3.57
C GLU A 105 -42.54 8.32 3.41
N SER A 106 -41.93 7.90 2.29
CA SER A 106 -40.52 8.16 2.02
C SER A 106 -40.23 9.65 1.81
N LEU A 107 -41.13 10.37 1.14
CA LEU A 107 -41.03 11.83 0.97
C LEU A 107 -41.13 12.56 2.32
N LEU A 108 -42.01 12.13 3.22
CA LEU A 108 -42.09 12.68 4.58
C LEU A 108 -40.79 12.46 5.35
N LYS A 109 -40.25 11.24 5.36
CA LYS A 109 -38.98 10.93 6.04
C LYS A 109 -37.82 11.76 5.50
N LEU A 110 -37.76 11.95 4.18
CA LEU A 110 -36.74 12.80 3.56
C LEU A 110 -36.95 14.27 3.95
N GLY A 111 -38.19 14.77 3.97
CA GLY A 111 -38.51 16.11 4.45
C GLY A 111 -38.10 16.33 5.91
N ASP A 112 -38.39 15.36 6.79
CA ASP A 112 -38.02 15.40 8.21
C ASP A 112 -36.50 15.36 8.40
N PHE A 113 -35.81 14.50 7.63
CA PHE A 113 -34.35 14.45 7.61
C PHE A 113 -33.76 15.80 7.22
N VAL A 114 -34.20 16.38 6.11
CA VAL A 114 -33.75 17.70 5.64
C VAL A 114 -34.02 18.79 6.68
N ALA A 115 -35.20 18.79 7.29
CA ALA A 115 -35.55 19.75 8.33
C ALA A 115 -34.73 19.60 9.62
N SER A 116 -34.19 18.40 9.89
CA SER A 116 -33.34 18.12 11.04
C SER A 116 -31.89 18.58 10.87
N ILE A 117 -31.45 18.89 9.65
CA ILE A 117 -30.10 19.36 9.38
C ILE A 117 -29.93 20.78 9.92
N ILE A 118 -29.05 20.93 10.91
CA ILE A 118 -28.72 22.22 11.51
C ILE A 118 -27.68 22.91 10.60
N PRO A 119 -27.88 24.19 10.23
CA PRO A 119 -26.88 24.94 9.48
C PRO A 119 -25.63 25.15 10.33
N ILE A 120 -24.61 24.33 10.10
CA ILE A 120 -23.27 24.47 10.66
C ILE A 120 -22.39 25.15 9.61
N GLU A 121 -21.41 25.93 10.04
CA GLU A 121 -20.55 26.78 9.20
C GLU A 121 -19.91 26.04 7.99
N GLY A 122 -19.70 24.72 8.08
CA GLY A 122 -19.16 23.88 7.01
C GLY A 122 -20.18 23.21 6.07
N LEU A 123 -21.49 23.41 6.25
CA LEU A 123 -22.57 22.78 5.44
C LEU A 123 -23.51 23.82 4.81
N LYS A 124 -23.17 25.11 4.88
CA LYS A 124 -24.12 26.20 4.65
C LYS A 124 -24.71 26.21 3.23
N ASP A 125 -23.86 26.01 2.21
CA ASP A 125 -24.30 26.06 0.80
C ASP A 125 -25.12 24.81 0.43
N GLY A 126 -24.69 23.62 0.87
CA GLY A 126 -25.46 22.38 0.73
C GLY A 126 -26.79 22.43 1.48
N TYR A 127 -26.82 23.08 2.65
CA TYR A 127 -28.06 23.34 3.39
C TYR A 127 -29.02 24.26 2.63
N GLU A 128 -28.54 25.30 1.94
CA GLU A 128 -29.41 26.14 1.13
C GLU A 128 -30.05 25.36 -0.03
N ALA A 129 -29.27 24.50 -0.71
CA ALA A 129 -29.80 23.58 -1.73
C ALA A 129 -30.87 22.62 -1.15
N LEU A 130 -30.62 22.07 0.05
CA LEU A 130 -31.57 21.21 0.76
C LEU A 130 -32.84 21.94 1.20
N LYS A 131 -32.74 23.20 1.63
CA LYS A 131 -33.89 23.99 2.08
C LYS A 131 -34.87 24.26 0.93
N ASP A 132 -34.35 24.56 -0.24
CA ASP A 132 -35.17 24.73 -1.44
C ASP A 132 -35.79 23.38 -1.85
N PHE A 133 -35.02 22.29 -1.75
CA PHE A 133 -35.53 20.94 -1.95
C PHE A 133 -36.66 20.54 -0.98
N ALA A 134 -36.60 20.94 0.30
CA ALA A 134 -37.68 20.69 1.27
C ALA A 134 -39.01 21.32 0.82
N SER A 135 -38.95 22.48 0.17
CA SER A 135 -40.14 23.15 -0.37
C SER A 135 -40.73 22.34 -1.53
N THR A 136 -39.89 21.83 -2.43
CA THR A 136 -40.30 20.94 -3.54
C THR A 136 -40.89 19.62 -3.04
N ILE A 137 -40.29 19.00 -2.01
CA ILE A 137 -40.82 17.80 -1.34
C ILE A 137 -42.23 18.07 -0.80
N HIS A 138 -42.43 19.21 -0.14
CA HIS A 138 -43.70 19.58 0.46
C HIS A 138 -44.80 19.80 -0.59
N GLU A 139 -44.46 20.40 -1.74
CA GLU A 139 -45.38 20.55 -2.87
C GLU A 139 -45.77 19.20 -3.49
N LYS A 140 -44.79 18.31 -3.71
CA LYS A 140 -45.04 16.97 -4.25
C LYS A 140 -45.86 16.08 -3.33
N TYR A 141 -45.60 16.16 -2.02
CA TYR A 141 -46.39 15.49 -1.00
C TYR A 141 -47.88 15.88 -1.10
N LYS A 142 -48.17 17.16 -1.34
CA LYS A 142 -49.54 17.65 -1.53
C LYS A 142 -50.16 17.21 -2.86
N SER A 143 -49.38 17.06 -3.92
CA SER A 143 -49.91 16.62 -5.23
C SER A 143 -50.20 15.11 -5.29
N GLN A 144 -49.55 14.28 -4.46
CA GLN A 144 -49.82 12.85 -4.39
C GLN A 144 -51.16 12.50 -3.73
N ASP A 145 -51.80 13.42 -2.99
CA ASP A 145 -53.17 13.24 -2.46
C ASP A 145 -54.25 13.12 -3.56
N VAL A 146 -53.89 13.29 -4.84
CA VAL A 146 -54.81 13.21 -6.00
C VAL A 146 -54.72 11.87 -6.76
N LEU A 147 -53.68 11.06 -6.53
CA LEU A 147 -53.46 9.77 -7.22
C LEU A 147 -53.84 8.59 -6.31
N HIS A 148 -55.10 8.19 -6.37
CA HIS A 148 -55.57 6.99 -5.67
C HIS A 148 -55.21 5.71 -6.45
N VAL A 149 -54.57 4.78 -5.72
CA VAL A 149 -54.54 3.32 -5.90
C VAL A 149 -53.70 2.78 -7.07
N VAL A 150 -52.47 2.34 -6.78
CA VAL A 150 -51.93 1.05 -7.23
C VAL A 150 -51.12 0.40 -6.09
N ASP A 151 -51.69 -0.70 -5.59
CA ASP A 151 -51.18 -1.84 -4.81
C ASP A 151 -50.24 -1.67 -3.60
N ASP A 152 -50.86 -1.79 -2.42
CA ASP A 152 -50.28 -2.07 -1.09
C ASP A 152 -49.27 -3.24 -1.07
N TYR A 153 -49.37 -4.18 -2.02
CA TYR A 153 -48.44 -5.32 -2.10
C TYR A 153 -47.04 -4.89 -2.56
N LEU A 154 -46.94 -4.07 -3.61
CA LEU A 154 -45.64 -3.55 -4.09
C LEU A 154 -45.10 -2.48 -3.13
N ASN A 155 -45.96 -1.63 -2.57
CA ASN A 155 -45.56 -0.67 -1.54
C ASN A 155 -44.98 -1.36 -0.29
N GLY A 156 -45.44 -2.58 0.06
CA GLY A 156 -44.88 -3.38 1.14
C GLY A 156 -43.45 -3.91 0.89
N PHE A 157 -43.02 -4.06 -0.37
CA PHE A 157 -41.67 -4.49 -0.76
C PHE A 157 -40.75 -3.31 -1.12
N TYR A 158 -41.26 -2.31 -1.84
CA TYR A 158 -40.53 -1.10 -2.25
C TYR A 158 -40.44 -0.04 -1.14
N GLY A 159 -41.41 0.02 -0.22
CA GLY A 159 -41.43 0.98 0.90
C GLY A 159 -40.81 0.45 2.20
N LYS A 160 -40.29 -0.77 2.21
CA LYS A 160 -39.70 -1.36 3.41
C LYS A 160 -38.24 -0.90 3.56
N SER A 161 -37.99 -0.07 4.57
CA SER A 161 -36.65 0.45 4.89
C SER A 161 -35.60 -0.66 5.00
N GLY A 162 -34.47 -0.46 4.33
CA GLY A 162 -33.35 -1.38 4.23
C GLY A 162 -33.63 -2.66 3.44
N SER A 163 -34.64 -2.69 2.56
CA SER A 163 -34.89 -3.86 1.70
C SER A 163 -34.07 -3.84 0.41
N ILE A 164 -33.84 -5.03 -0.18
CA ILE A 164 -33.09 -5.18 -1.44
C ILE A 164 -33.85 -4.54 -2.62
N SER A 165 -35.18 -4.53 -2.56
CA SER A 165 -36.04 -3.89 -3.58
C SER A 165 -36.39 -2.45 -3.23
N GLU A 166 -35.92 -1.93 -2.10
CA GLU A 166 -36.24 -0.57 -1.71
C GLU A 166 -35.55 0.42 -2.65
N CYS A 167 -36.37 1.17 -3.38
CA CYS A 167 -35.97 2.39 -4.05
C CYS A 167 -36.83 3.49 -3.44
N ASP A 168 -36.22 4.24 -2.53
CA ASP A 168 -36.87 5.28 -1.74
C ASP A 168 -36.39 6.66 -2.19
N ALA A 169 -37.00 7.72 -1.67
CA ALA A 169 -36.64 9.10 -2.01
C ALA A 169 -35.16 9.41 -1.72
N PHE A 170 -34.56 8.79 -0.70
CA PHE A 170 -33.14 8.90 -0.40
C PHE A 170 -32.26 8.27 -1.48
N THR A 171 -32.58 7.05 -1.92
CA THR A 171 -31.85 6.36 -3.00
C THR A 171 -31.94 7.16 -4.30
N CYS A 172 -33.13 7.66 -4.64
CA CYS A 172 -33.34 8.47 -5.84
C CYS A 172 -32.56 9.79 -5.77
N LEU A 173 -32.55 10.45 -4.59
CA LEU A 173 -31.75 11.65 -4.38
C LEU A 173 -30.25 11.38 -4.59
N ILE A 174 -29.72 10.27 -4.05
CA ILE A 174 -28.32 9.88 -4.25
C ILE A 174 -28.04 9.67 -5.75
N GLN A 175 -28.85 8.84 -6.43
CA GLN A 175 -28.68 8.54 -7.86
C GLN A 175 -28.67 9.81 -8.69
N LYS A 176 -29.65 10.70 -8.50
CA LYS A 176 -29.73 11.97 -9.23
C LYS A 176 -28.57 12.90 -8.93
N SER A 177 -28.11 12.92 -7.67
CA SER A 177 -26.95 13.71 -7.25
C SER A 177 -25.67 13.25 -7.95
N LEU A 178 -25.51 11.94 -8.14
CA LEU A 178 -24.36 11.38 -8.87
C LEU A 178 -24.51 11.55 -10.39
N GLU A 179 -25.70 11.33 -10.96
CA GLU A 179 -25.98 11.46 -12.41
C GLU A 179 -25.68 12.86 -12.98
N GLN A 180 -25.92 13.92 -12.20
CA GLN A 180 -25.67 15.30 -12.65
C GLN A 180 -24.18 15.68 -12.64
N MET A 181 -23.32 14.87 -12.03
CA MET A 181 -21.90 15.18 -11.91
C MET A 181 -21.18 14.99 -13.25
N MET A 182 -20.26 15.89 -13.54
CA MET A 182 -19.29 15.69 -14.63
C MET A 182 -18.19 14.69 -14.23
N ALA A 183 -17.84 14.67 -12.94
CA ALA A 183 -16.84 13.78 -12.38
C ALA A 183 -17.38 12.35 -12.28
N LYS A 184 -16.51 11.35 -12.51
CA LYS A 184 -16.86 9.95 -12.23
C LYS A 184 -16.92 9.72 -10.73
N SER A 185 -18.04 9.22 -10.27
CA SER A 185 -18.31 8.91 -8.86
C SER A 185 -17.64 7.60 -8.44
N VAL A 186 -16.93 7.61 -7.31
CA VAL A 186 -16.16 6.47 -6.80
C VAL A 186 -16.55 6.20 -5.36
N LEU A 187 -17.05 4.99 -5.09
CA LEU A 187 -17.35 4.53 -3.74
C LEU A 187 -16.19 3.69 -3.19
N ILE A 188 -15.57 4.14 -2.11
CA ILE A 188 -14.52 3.42 -1.39
C ILE A 188 -15.11 2.84 -0.11
N ILE A 189 -14.89 1.56 0.16
CA ILE A 189 -15.35 0.87 1.36
C ILE A 189 -14.13 0.39 2.15
N GLU A 190 -13.78 1.10 3.23
CA GLU A 190 -12.61 0.84 4.09
C GLU A 190 -12.96 0.11 5.39
N ASP A 191 -11.94 -0.27 6.17
CA ASP A 191 -12.06 -0.83 7.52
C ASP A 191 -12.83 -2.15 7.66
N LEU A 192 -13.02 -2.90 6.56
CA LEU A 192 -13.66 -4.21 6.61
C LEU A 192 -12.88 -5.25 7.42
N ASP A 193 -11.56 -5.11 7.49
CA ASP A 193 -10.66 -5.96 8.27
C ASP A 193 -10.66 -5.66 9.78
N ARG A 194 -11.40 -4.64 10.23
CA ARG A 194 -11.61 -4.30 11.66
C ARG A 194 -12.87 -4.94 12.24
N ILE A 195 -13.66 -5.60 11.42
CA ILE A 195 -14.93 -6.20 11.76
C ILE A 195 -14.73 -7.67 12.08
N ASP A 196 -15.43 -8.22 13.06
CA ASP A 196 -15.36 -9.65 13.29
C ASP A 196 -15.91 -10.42 12.08
N PRO A 197 -15.46 -11.66 11.85
CA PRO A 197 -15.72 -12.32 10.58
C PRO A 197 -17.21 -12.55 10.27
N ALA A 198 -18.06 -12.74 11.29
CA ALA A 198 -19.49 -12.95 11.07
C ALA A 198 -20.16 -11.69 10.54
N HIS A 199 -19.87 -10.54 11.16
CA HIS A 199 -20.39 -9.25 10.71
C HIS A 199 -19.75 -8.81 9.38
N LEU A 200 -18.48 -9.15 9.13
CA LEU A 200 -17.82 -8.91 7.84
C LEU A 200 -18.61 -9.55 6.70
N PHE A 201 -18.84 -10.88 6.74
CA PHE A 201 -19.55 -11.55 5.65
C PHE A 201 -21.01 -11.12 5.54
N ARG A 202 -21.64 -10.73 6.66
CA ARG A 202 -22.96 -10.14 6.67
C ARG A 202 -23.00 -8.81 5.90
N ILE A 203 -22.08 -7.89 6.18
CA ILE A 203 -21.95 -6.61 5.47
C ILE A 203 -21.61 -6.85 4.00
N MET A 204 -20.66 -7.75 3.71
CA MET A 204 -20.32 -8.13 2.34
C MET A 204 -21.54 -8.64 1.57
N ASN A 205 -22.38 -9.48 2.19
CA ASN A 205 -23.61 -9.98 1.57
C ASN A 205 -24.62 -8.85 1.30
N VAL A 206 -24.77 -7.92 2.25
CA VAL A 206 -25.60 -6.72 2.08
C VAL A 206 -25.10 -5.86 0.92
N LEU A 207 -23.79 -5.64 0.82
CA LEU A 207 -23.17 -4.90 -0.29
C LEU A 207 -23.36 -5.63 -1.63
N SER A 208 -23.18 -6.96 -1.65
CA SER A 208 -23.30 -7.78 -2.86
C SER A 208 -24.68 -7.65 -3.52
N SER A 209 -25.74 -7.57 -2.70
CA SER A 209 -27.12 -7.43 -3.22
C SER A 209 -27.41 -6.03 -3.76
N GLN A 210 -26.50 -5.07 -3.55
CA GLN A 210 -26.59 -3.73 -4.12
C GLN A 210 -25.81 -3.57 -5.42
N VAL A 211 -24.83 -4.44 -5.71
CA VAL A 211 -23.93 -4.32 -6.88
C VAL A 211 -24.14 -5.39 -7.94
N ASP A 212 -24.88 -6.46 -7.62
CA ASP A 212 -25.11 -7.59 -8.51
C ASP A 212 -26.59 -8.01 -8.41
N ASN A 213 -27.47 -7.08 -8.80
CA ASN A 213 -28.92 -7.27 -8.74
C ASN A 213 -29.54 -6.98 -10.12
N PRO A 214 -30.25 -7.95 -10.74
CA PRO A 214 -30.87 -7.79 -12.05
C PRO A 214 -31.85 -6.61 -12.14
N TYR A 215 -32.47 -6.21 -11.03
CA TYR A 215 -33.38 -5.06 -10.96
C TYR A 215 -32.67 -3.72 -11.16
N TYR A 216 -31.33 -3.67 -11.07
CA TYR A 216 -30.53 -2.47 -11.32
C TYR A 216 -29.91 -2.43 -12.72
N SER A 217 -30.33 -3.31 -13.63
CA SER A 217 -29.87 -3.29 -15.02
C SER A 217 -30.23 -1.99 -15.75
N GLU A 218 -31.29 -1.30 -15.33
CA GLU A 218 -31.70 0.02 -15.82
C GLU A 218 -31.08 1.19 -15.03
N VAL A 219 -30.44 0.93 -13.89
CA VAL A 219 -29.72 1.95 -13.11
C VAL A 219 -28.34 2.17 -13.73
N PRO A 220 -27.86 3.42 -13.87
CA PRO A 220 -26.51 3.69 -14.36
C PRO A 220 -25.47 2.83 -13.63
N ASN A 221 -24.56 2.21 -14.38
CA ASN A 221 -23.44 1.43 -13.84
C ASN A 221 -23.83 0.19 -12.99
N GLY A 222 -25.08 -0.28 -13.06
CA GLY A 222 -25.49 -1.60 -12.57
C GLY A 222 -25.43 -1.82 -11.06
N ASN A 223 -25.41 -0.74 -10.26
CA ASN A 223 -25.44 -0.80 -8.79
C ASN A 223 -26.51 0.15 -8.22
N LYS A 224 -27.00 -0.15 -7.01
CA LYS A 224 -28.15 0.55 -6.37
C LYS A 224 -28.03 2.07 -6.39
N PHE A 225 -26.84 2.61 -6.15
CA PHE A 225 -26.67 4.06 -6.00
C PHE A 225 -26.25 4.75 -7.31
N GLY A 226 -25.78 4.01 -8.30
CA GLY A 226 -25.35 4.56 -9.58
C GLY A 226 -23.87 4.95 -9.67
N PHE A 227 -23.02 4.52 -8.72
CA PHE A 227 -21.59 4.85 -8.74
C PHE A 227 -20.89 4.33 -9.98
N ASP A 228 -19.98 5.11 -10.58
CA ASP A 228 -19.19 4.68 -11.73
C ASP A 228 -18.15 3.62 -11.36
N LYS A 229 -17.58 3.74 -10.15
CA LYS A 229 -16.57 2.81 -9.63
C LYS A 229 -16.78 2.48 -8.17
N ILE A 230 -16.44 1.25 -7.79
CA ILE A 230 -16.48 0.77 -6.40
C ILE A 230 -15.12 0.12 -6.07
N ILE A 231 -14.50 0.58 -4.98
CA ILE A 231 -13.26 0.04 -4.44
C ILE A 231 -13.54 -0.58 -3.07
N LEU A 232 -13.35 -1.88 -2.97
CA LEU A 232 -13.42 -2.60 -1.70
C LEU A 232 -12.02 -2.73 -1.11
N VAL A 233 -11.82 -2.27 0.12
CA VAL A 233 -10.50 -2.21 0.76
C VAL A 233 -10.46 -3.22 1.91
N MET A 234 -9.64 -4.27 1.76
CA MET A 234 -9.55 -5.34 2.76
C MET A 234 -8.24 -6.11 2.64
N ASP A 235 -7.98 -7.06 3.53
CA ASP A 235 -6.94 -8.07 3.30
C ASP A 235 -7.57 -9.27 2.59
N TYR A 236 -7.32 -9.41 1.28
CA TYR A 236 -7.95 -10.44 0.47
C TYR A 236 -7.58 -11.87 0.90
N GLU A 237 -6.36 -12.07 1.36
CA GLU A 237 -5.87 -13.39 1.76
C GLU A 237 -6.44 -13.77 3.14
N ILE A 238 -6.47 -12.83 4.08
CA ILE A 238 -7.10 -13.05 5.39
C ILE A 238 -8.61 -13.27 5.23
N ALA A 239 -9.28 -12.48 4.38
CA ALA A 239 -10.70 -12.69 4.07
C ALA A 239 -10.97 -14.09 3.52
N ARG A 240 -10.09 -14.62 2.66
CA ARG A 240 -10.17 -16.03 2.20
C ARG A 240 -10.04 -17.03 3.34
N HIS A 241 -9.10 -16.82 4.26
CA HIS A 241 -8.92 -17.69 5.42
C HIS A 241 -10.14 -17.68 6.34
N LEU A 242 -10.70 -16.50 6.60
CA LEU A 242 -11.93 -16.32 7.36
C LEU A 242 -13.12 -16.98 6.66
N PHE A 243 -13.21 -16.83 5.33
CA PHE A 243 -14.29 -17.41 4.54
C PHE A 243 -14.29 -18.93 4.64
N HIS A 244 -13.15 -19.59 4.43
CA HIS A 244 -13.06 -21.04 4.55
C HIS A 244 -13.23 -21.54 5.99
N HIS A 245 -12.95 -20.71 6.99
CA HIS A 245 -13.27 -21.04 8.37
C HIS A 245 -14.80 -21.06 8.62
N PHE A 246 -15.52 -20.08 8.05
CA PHE A 246 -16.97 -19.94 8.23
C PHE A 246 -17.81 -20.85 7.33
N TYR A 247 -17.45 -20.94 6.06
CA TYR A 247 -18.22 -21.64 5.01
C TYR A 247 -17.66 -23.03 4.68
N GLY A 248 -16.50 -23.40 5.25
CA GLY A 248 -15.82 -24.66 5.01
C GLY A 248 -14.72 -24.57 3.94
N LYS A 249 -13.73 -25.46 4.03
CA LYS A 249 -12.53 -25.45 3.16
C LYS A 249 -12.82 -25.64 1.67
N GLU A 250 -13.91 -26.33 1.35
CA GLU A 250 -14.31 -26.61 -0.04
C GLU A 250 -15.23 -25.52 -0.63
N ALA A 251 -15.57 -24.49 0.14
CA ALA A 251 -16.41 -23.39 -0.34
C ALA A 251 -15.64 -22.54 -1.37
N ASN A 252 -16.31 -22.13 -2.45
CA ASN A 252 -15.67 -21.39 -3.54
C ASN A 252 -15.52 -19.89 -3.21
N TYR A 253 -14.40 -19.52 -2.58
CA TYR A 253 -14.10 -18.13 -2.26
C TYR A 253 -13.99 -17.24 -3.50
N GLU A 254 -13.30 -17.68 -4.55
CA GLU A 254 -13.13 -16.87 -5.76
C GLU A 254 -14.49 -16.58 -6.42
N GLY A 255 -15.38 -17.58 -6.46
CA GLY A 255 -16.75 -17.41 -6.93
C GLY A 255 -17.57 -16.43 -6.08
N TYR A 256 -17.35 -16.40 -4.77
CA TYR A 256 -17.97 -15.41 -3.87
C TYR A 256 -17.45 -14.00 -4.16
N MET A 257 -16.14 -13.84 -4.37
CA MET A 257 -15.50 -12.54 -4.56
C MET A 257 -15.74 -11.93 -5.94
N ASN A 258 -16.02 -12.73 -6.98
CA ASN A 258 -16.33 -12.25 -8.34
C ASN A 258 -17.49 -11.23 -8.41
N LYS A 259 -18.30 -11.11 -7.36
CA LYS A 259 -19.35 -10.08 -7.26
C LYS A 259 -18.80 -8.67 -6.99
N PHE A 260 -17.58 -8.57 -6.47
CA PHE A 260 -16.96 -7.32 -6.00
C PHE A 260 -15.75 -6.88 -6.82
N LEU A 261 -15.34 -7.68 -7.82
CA LEU A 261 -14.17 -7.40 -8.64
C LEU A 261 -14.41 -7.79 -10.09
N ASN A 262 -13.91 -6.96 -11.01
CA ASN A 262 -13.87 -7.28 -12.44
C ASN A 262 -12.52 -7.88 -12.87
N THR A 263 -11.49 -7.73 -12.04
CA THR A 263 -10.12 -8.18 -12.28
C THR A 263 -9.48 -8.66 -10.99
N LEU A 264 -8.26 -9.21 -11.06
CA LEU A 264 -7.53 -9.67 -9.88
C LEU A 264 -7.38 -8.54 -8.81
N PRO A 265 -7.44 -8.88 -7.51
CA PRO A 265 -7.21 -7.90 -6.44
C PRO A 265 -5.85 -7.20 -6.60
N PHE A 266 -5.84 -5.88 -6.50
CA PHE A 266 -4.61 -5.10 -6.50
C PHE A 266 -3.92 -5.26 -5.15
N LYS A 267 -2.73 -5.86 -5.12
CA LYS A 267 -1.99 -6.13 -3.87
C LYS A 267 -1.00 -5.02 -3.57
N PHE A 268 -1.09 -4.46 -2.37
CA PHE A 268 -0.19 -3.42 -1.87
C PHE A 268 0.32 -3.77 -0.47
N SER A 269 1.58 -3.42 -0.22
CA SER A 269 2.20 -3.47 1.10
C SER A 269 3.25 -2.38 1.23
N ILE A 270 3.01 -1.40 2.10
CA ILE A 270 4.01 -0.35 2.38
C ILE A 270 5.29 -0.95 2.98
N SER A 271 5.16 -2.04 3.76
CA SER A 271 6.31 -2.74 4.30
C SER A 271 7.17 -3.37 3.21
N GLN A 272 6.56 -4.02 2.22
CA GLN A 272 7.31 -4.59 1.10
C GLN A 272 7.95 -3.50 0.24
N GLU A 273 7.24 -2.41 -0.03
CA GLU A 273 7.77 -1.30 -0.82
C GLU A 273 8.96 -0.62 -0.12
N ALA A 274 8.86 -0.38 1.19
CA ALA A 274 9.97 0.17 1.98
C ALA A 274 11.21 -0.73 1.95
N LYS A 275 11.03 -2.05 2.04
CA LYS A 275 12.14 -3.03 1.94
C LYS A 275 12.75 -3.06 0.55
N ARG A 276 11.92 -3.01 -0.50
CA ARG A 276 12.37 -2.94 -1.89
C ARG A 276 13.28 -1.73 -2.10
N GLN A 277 12.88 -0.55 -1.62
CA GLN A 277 13.70 0.66 -1.71
C GLN A 277 15.00 0.56 -0.93
N VAL A 278 15.01 -0.09 0.24
CA VAL A 278 16.26 -0.36 0.98
C VAL A 278 17.19 -1.27 0.16
N SER A 279 16.66 -2.32 -0.46
CA SER A 279 17.44 -3.22 -1.34
C SER A 279 17.98 -2.50 -2.57
N ASP A 280 17.19 -1.63 -3.20
CA ASP A 280 17.63 -0.80 -4.33
C ASP A 280 18.74 0.15 -3.90
N ARG A 281 18.59 0.79 -2.74
CA ARG A 281 19.59 1.69 -2.18
C ARG A 281 20.91 0.96 -1.88
N LEU A 282 20.85 -0.25 -1.31
CA LEU A 282 22.04 -1.08 -1.09
C LEU A 282 22.72 -1.43 -2.43
N THR A 283 21.93 -1.84 -3.42
CA THR A 283 22.45 -2.14 -4.77
C THR A 283 23.14 -0.92 -5.39
N GLN A 284 22.59 0.29 -5.20
CA GLN A 284 23.21 1.54 -5.65
C GLN A 284 24.52 1.84 -4.90
N ILE A 285 24.56 1.67 -3.57
CA ILE A 285 25.75 1.92 -2.75
C ILE A 285 26.92 1.03 -3.18
N PHE A 286 26.65 -0.25 -3.42
CA PHE A 286 27.67 -1.26 -3.74
C PHE A 286 27.85 -1.51 -5.24
N SER A 287 27.07 -0.84 -6.09
CA SER A 287 27.06 -1.03 -7.55
C SER A 287 26.88 -2.49 -8.01
N THR A 288 26.29 -3.34 -7.17
CA THR A 288 25.98 -4.75 -7.47
C THR A 288 24.82 -5.26 -6.62
N SER A 289 23.99 -6.14 -7.17
CA SER A 289 22.95 -6.86 -6.45
C SER A 289 23.51 -7.98 -5.56
N ASP A 290 24.78 -8.36 -5.72
CA ASP A 290 25.41 -9.45 -4.97
C ASP A 290 25.39 -9.21 -3.45
N VAL A 291 25.37 -7.94 -3.03
CA VAL A 291 25.22 -7.56 -1.62
C VAL A 291 23.95 -8.14 -1.00
N LEU A 292 22.87 -8.32 -1.77
CA LEU A 292 21.60 -8.87 -1.29
C LEU A 292 21.68 -10.38 -1.03
N ASN A 293 22.67 -11.05 -1.63
CA ASN A 293 22.91 -12.49 -1.48
C ASN A 293 23.77 -12.84 -0.26
N LEU A 294 24.03 -11.87 0.63
CA LEU A 294 24.77 -12.09 1.87
C LEU A 294 24.02 -13.06 2.78
N ASN A 295 24.54 -14.28 2.88
CA ASN A 295 24.05 -15.32 3.78
C ASN A 295 25.06 -15.54 4.92
N GLY A 296 24.56 -15.80 6.11
CA GLY A 296 25.39 -16.21 7.24
C GLY A 296 25.89 -17.65 7.07
N PRO A 297 26.89 -18.08 7.87
CA PRO A 297 27.23 -19.50 7.93
C PRO A 297 26.03 -20.27 8.47
N VAL A 298 25.37 -21.06 7.61
CA VAL A 298 24.25 -21.91 8.02
C VAL A 298 24.83 -23.12 8.77
N ASP A 299 24.89 -23.04 10.09
CA ASP A 299 25.26 -24.20 10.91
C ASP A 299 24.02 -25.11 11.05
N LEU A 300 23.86 -26.06 10.12
CA LEU A 300 22.75 -27.03 10.13
C LEU A 300 22.85 -28.05 11.28
N SER A 301 23.91 -28.01 12.10
CA SER A 301 24.16 -29.00 13.15
C SER A 301 23.53 -28.66 14.51
N ASN A 302 23.30 -27.37 14.79
CA ASN A 302 22.62 -26.88 16.00
C ASN A 302 21.45 -26.01 15.53
N GLY A 303 20.21 -26.39 15.84
CA GLY A 303 19.02 -25.69 15.35
C GLY A 303 19.12 -24.15 15.45
N LEU A 304 18.51 -23.45 14.49
CA LEU A 304 18.56 -21.99 14.30
C LEU A 304 18.53 -21.25 15.64
N ASN A 305 19.68 -20.71 16.05
CA ASN A 305 19.75 -19.80 17.19
C ASN A 305 19.12 -18.46 16.75
N PRO A 306 18.07 -17.94 17.41
CA PRO A 306 17.42 -16.69 17.02
C PRO A 306 18.38 -15.48 17.00
N ASP A 307 19.49 -15.58 17.73
CA ASP A 307 20.52 -14.54 17.86
C ASP A 307 21.58 -14.55 16.74
N GLU A 308 21.43 -15.39 15.71
CA GLU A 308 22.39 -15.51 14.60
C GLU A 308 21.92 -14.87 13.30
N PHE A 309 22.84 -14.15 12.62
CA PHE A 309 22.64 -13.61 11.27
C PHE A 309 22.39 -14.75 10.29
N SER A 310 21.17 -14.89 9.78
CA SER A 310 20.83 -15.93 8.79
C SER A 310 21.12 -15.48 7.37
N SER A 311 20.61 -14.31 6.98
CA SER A 311 20.81 -13.69 5.67
C SER A 311 20.39 -12.22 5.72
N LEU A 312 20.93 -11.41 4.83
CA LEU A 312 20.54 -10.01 4.72
C LEU A 312 19.04 -9.88 4.41
N ASP A 313 18.51 -10.70 3.50
CA ASP A 313 17.08 -10.70 3.18
C ASP A 313 16.19 -10.95 4.43
N SER A 314 16.56 -11.88 5.29
CA SER A 314 15.84 -12.15 6.55
C SER A 314 15.87 -10.94 7.48
N GLU A 315 17.02 -10.28 7.62
CA GLU A 315 17.15 -9.09 8.46
C GLU A 315 16.38 -7.90 7.90
N LEU A 316 16.42 -7.68 6.58
CA LEU A 316 15.60 -6.67 5.91
C LEU A 316 14.10 -6.96 6.12
N ASN A 317 13.70 -8.23 6.09
CA ASN A 317 12.32 -8.64 6.31
C ASN A 317 11.82 -8.38 7.73
N ARG A 318 12.71 -8.28 8.71
CA ARG A 318 12.40 -7.93 10.10
C ARG A 318 12.27 -6.42 10.34
N LEU A 319 12.73 -5.58 9.42
CA LEU A 319 12.66 -4.13 9.58
C LEU A 319 11.23 -3.61 9.54
N SER A 320 10.94 -2.68 10.44
CA SER A 320 9.73 -1.87 10.37
C SER A 320 9.87 -0.82 9.26
N VAL A 321 8.73 -0.35 8.74
CA VAL A 321 8.68 0.74 7.75
C VAL A 321 9.47 1.97 8.23
N ARG A 322 9.38 2.29 9.53
CA ARG A 322 10.15 3.36 10.14
C ARG A 322 11.66 3.13 10.06
N ARG A 323 12.14 1.93 10.40
CA ARG A 323 13.57 1.60 10.31
C ARG A 323 14.08 1.61 8.87
N CYS A 324 13.25 1.15 7.92
CA CYS A 324 13.55 1.29 6.50
C CYS A 324 13.72 2.77 6.12
N LYS A 325 12.79 3.65 6.53
CA LYS A 325 12.88 5.08 6.24
C LYS A 325 14.09 5.74 6.90
N GLU A 326 14.38 5.41 8.16
CA GLU A 326 15.60 5.87 8.84
C GLU A 326 16.86 5.51 8.04
N PHE A 327 16.94 4.28 7.50
CA PHE A 327 18.05 3.90 6.63
C PHE A 327 18.05 4.67 5.30
N LEU A 328 16.89 4.83 4.67
CA LEU A 328 16.72 5.53 3.39
C LEU A 328 17.04 7.03 3.47
N ASP A 329 16.96 7.64 4.64
CA ASP A 329 17.35 9.04 4.88
C ASP A 329 18.77 9.18 5.42
N ASP A 330 19.41 8.08 5.82
CA ASP A 330 20.71 8.12 6.48
C ASP A 330 21.83 8.54 5.51
N ASN A 331 22.82 9.27 6.01
CA ASN A 331 24.04 9.57 5.26
C ASN A 331 25.17 8.67 5.78
N ILE A 332 25.39 7.54 5.11
CA ILE A 332 26.37 6.52 5.52
C ILE A 332 27.76 7.12 5.72
N SER A 333 28.20 8.03 4.84
CA SER A 333 29.51 8.67 4.93
C SER A 333 29.68 9.55 6.17
N ALA A 334 28.58 10.04 6.76
CA ALA A 334 28.65 10.76 8.03
C ALA A 334 29.04 9.86 9.22
N HIS A 335 28.95 8.54 9.06
CA HIS A 335 29.32 7.54 10.07
C HIS A 335 30.69 6.90 9.79
N ILE A 336 31.45 7.44 8.84
CA ILE A 336 32.79 6.98 8.50
C ILE A 336 33.77 8.12 8.76
N LYS A 337 34.85 7.82 9.49
CA LYS A 337 35.91 8.81 9.75
C LYS A 337 36.59 9.23 8.45
N PRO A 338 36.92 10.53 8.28
CA PRO A 338 37.56 11.02 7.07
C PRO A 338 39.02 10.59 6.94
N GLU A 339 39.66 10.19 8.05
CA GLU A 339 41.06 9.80 8.10
C GLU A 339 41.27 8.53 8.94
N TRP A 340 42.25 7.73 8.55
CA TRP A 340 42.74 6.61 9.35
C TRP A 340 43.46 7.11 10.60
N ARG A 341 43.30 6.42 11.73
CA ARG A 341 43.94 6.76 13.02
C ARG A 341 45.44 7.06 12.96
N ASN A 342 46.15 6.36 12.06
CA ASN A 342 47.53 6.65 11.73
C ASN A 342 47.53 7.20 10.30
N ASN A 343 47.66 8.52 10.13
CA ASN A 343 47.63 9.30 8.87
C ASN A 343 48.71 8.91 7.81
N LYS A 344 49.24 7.69 7.88
CA LYS A 344 50.21 7.08 6.97
C LYS A 344 49.57 6.10 5.97
N ILE A 345 48.26 5.88 6.04
CA ILE A 345 47.54 4.99 5.11
C ILE A 345 46.98 5.84 3.97
N ASP A 346 47.52 5.65 2.77
CA ASP A 346 47.16 6.41 1.56
C ASP A 346 46.11 5.69 0.71
N VAL A 347 45.02 5.29 1.36
CA VAL A 347 43.85 4.66 0.73
C VAL A 347 42.58 5.30 1.33
N PRO A 348 41.51 5.50 0.54
CA PRO A 348 40.27 6.11 1.03
C PRO A 348 39.69 5.38 2.25
N THR A 349 39.04 6.13 3.15
CA THR A 349 38.33 5.56 4.31
C THR A 349 36.94 5.04 3.97
N GLU A 350 36.33 5.58 2.92
CA GLU A 350 35.01 5.23 2.36
C GLU A 350 35.05 3.89 1.58
N LEU A 351 35.64 2.86 2.20
CA LEU A 351 35.72 1.51 1.63
C LEU A 351 34.36 0.81 1.71
N ASP A 352 34.04 0.01 0.70
CA ASP A 352 32.79 -0.74 0.66
C ASP A 352 32.67 -1.73 1.83
N LEU A 353 33.77 -2.31 2.32
CA LEU A 353 33.73 -3.14 3.53
C LEU A 353 33.29 -2.33 4.77
N VAL A 354 33.77 -1.09 4.91
CA VAL A 354 33.43 -0.21 6.05
C VAL A 354 31.94 0.17 5.98
N LYS A 355 31.47 0.57 4.80
CA LYS A 355 30.05 0.85 4.53
C LYS A 355 29.18 -0.37 4.82
N LEU A 356 29.61 -1.56 4.39
CA LEU A 356 28.86 -2.80 4.59
C LEU A 356 28.75 -3.15 6.08
N ILE A 357 29.83 -3.03 6.85
CA ILE A 357 29.80 -3.27 8.29
C ILE A 357 28.84 -2.29 8.97
N TYR A 358 28.86 -1.02 8.59
CA TYR A 358 27.92 -0.03 9.09
C TYR A 358 26.45 -0.39 8.76
N CYS A 359 26.14 -0.72 7.49
CA CYS A 359 24.79 -1.10 7.08
C CYS A 359 24.29 -2.34 7.84
N LEU A 360 25.10 -3.39 7.94
CA LEU A 360 24.74 -4.59 8.69
C LEU A 360 24.54 -4.32 10.17
N ARG A 361 25.33 -3.41 10.76
CA ARG A 361 25.16 -2.96 12.13
C ARG A 361 23.82 -2.25 12.32
N PHE A 362 23.43 -1.41 11.36
CA PHE A 362 22.13 -0.75 11.38
C PHE A 362 20.98 -1.77 11.36
N PHE A 363 21.06 -2.80 10.51
CA PHE A 363 19.98 -3.78 10.37
C PHE A 363 19.88 -4.78 11.52
N THR A 364 21.02 -5.24 12.04
CA THR A 364 21.08 -6.34 13.04
C THR A 364 21.23 -5.87 14.48
N GLY A 365 21.75 -4.65 14.70
CA GLY A 365 22.17 -4.19 16.03
C GLY A 365 23.44 -4.88 16.57
N PHE A 366 24.09 -5.73 15.77
CA PHE A 366 25.31 -6.43 16.17
C PHE A 366 26.52 -5.50 16.27
N SER A 367 27.48 -5.88 17.13
CA SER A 367 28.73 -5.14 17.23
C SER A 367 29.51 -5.21 15.91
N ALA A 368 30.20 -4.13 15.55
CA ALA A 368 31.02 -4.08 14.34
C ALA A 368 32.08 -5.19 14.31
N ASN A 369 32.63 -5.54 15.47
CA ASN A 369 33.53 -6.67 15.63
C ASN A 369 32.90 -8.00 15.22
N MET A 370 31.68 -8.29 15.69
CA MET A 370 30.99 -9.54 15.36
C MET A 370 30.64 -9.60 13.88
N ILE A 371 30.17 -8.49 13.30
CA ILE A 371 29.87 -8.40 11.86
C ILE A 371 31.13 -8.64 11.04
N PHE A 372 32.25 -8.02 11.41
CA PHE A 372 33.51 -8.21 10.71
C PHE A 372 33.92 -9.68 10.68
N GLU A 373 33.92 -10.37 11.83
CA GLU A 373 34.27 -11.79 11.86
C GLU A 373 33.32 -12.64 11.00
N LYS A 374 32.02 -12.37 11.07
CA LYS A 374 31.03 -13.08 10.24
C LYS A 374 31.26 -12.85 8.74
N LEU A 375 31.51 -11.62 8.31
CA LEU A 375 31.87 -11.30 6.92
C LEU A 375 33.14 -12.03 6.48
N MET A 376 34.15 -12.10 7.37
CA MET A 376 35.36 -12.87 7.11
C MET A 376 35.10 -14.37 6.99
N ASP A 377 34.01 -14.90 7.54
CA ASP A 377 33.69 -16.32 7.48
C ASP A 377 32.74 -16.68 6.34
N CYS A 378 31.87 -15.77 5.90
CA CYS A 378 30.83 -16.06 4.91
C CYS A 378 31.10 -15.55 3.49
N LEU A 379 31.96 -14.55 3.31
CA LEU A 379 32.23 -13.96 1.98
C LEU A 379 33.27 -14.75 1.18
N TYR A 380 32.84 -15.23 0.00
CA TYR A 380 33.67 -15.92 -0.98
C TYR A 380 33.12 -15.71 -2.39
N ASP A 381 33.78 -14.89 -3.22
CA ASP A 381 33.46 -14.62 -4.64
C ASP A 381 34.12 -13.30 -5.10
N GLU A 382 33.78 -12.84 -6.29
CA GLU A 382 34.13 -11.52 -6.83
C GLU A 382 33.73 -10.37 -5.91
N PHE A 383 32.55 -10.43 -5.28
CA PHE A 383 32.10 -9.39 -4.35
C PHE A 383 33.02 -9.32 -3.13
N ALA A 384 33.41 -10.47 -2.59
CA ALA A 384 34.40 -10.53 -1.52
C ALA A 384 35.78 -9.97 -1.94
N ILE A 385 36.21 -10.25 -3.18
CA ILE A 385 37.46 -9.68 -3.71
C ILE A 385 37.34 -8.14 -3.80
N LYS A 386 36.21 -7.60 -4.29
CA LYS A 386 35.94 -6.13 -4.31
C LYS A 386 36.06 -5.51 -2.93
N LEU A 387 35.48 -6.15 -1.90
CA LEU A 387 35.52 -5.64 -0.53
C LEU A 387 36.92 -5.69 0.10
N PHE A 388 37.70 -6.74 -0.18
CA PHE A 388 38.96 -7.01 0.52
C PHE A 388 40.22 -6.56 -0.21
N PHE A 389 40.18 -6.46 -1.54
CA PHE A 389 41.35 -6.07 -2.34
C PHE A 389 41.95 -4.70 -1.95
N PRO A 390 41.15 -3.64 -1.70
CA PRO A 390 41.68 -2.38 -1.21
C PRO A 390 42.55 -2.52 0.05
N LEU A 391 42.12 -3.36 0.98
CA LEU A 391 42.80 -3.59 2.26
C LEU A 391 44.08 -4.41 2.08
N PHE A 392 44.04 -5.37 1.14
CA PHE A 392 45.24 -6.10 0.74
C PHE A 392 46.31 -5.17 0.14
N CYS A 393 45.91 -4.21 -0.70
CA CYS A 393 46.82 -3.20 -1.24
C CYS A 393 47.47 -2.37 -0.13
N ILE A 394 46.69 -1.91 0.85
CA ILE A 394 47.21 -1.15 2.00
C ILE A 394 48.25 -1.96 2.77
N TYR A 395 47.91 -3.21 3.10
CA TYR A 395 48.74 -4.04 3.96
C TYR A 395 50.04 -4.50 3.27
N THR A 396 49.97 -4.83 1.97
CA THR A 396 51.10 -5.44 1.24
C THR A 396 51.86 -4.48 0.34
N ARG A 397 51.33 -3.29 0.07
CA ARG A 397 51.82 -2.32 -0.92
C ARG A 397 51.88 -2.85 -2.36
N ARG A 398 51.14 -3.92 -2.66
CA ARG A 398 50.99 -4.47 -4.01
C ARG A 398 49.76 -3.85 -4.67
N THR A 399 49.95 -3.21 -5.81
CA THR A 399 48.88 -2.50 -6.54
C THR A 399 48.33 -3.30 -7.72
N HIS A 400 48.98 -4.39 -8.11
CA HIS A 400 48.54 -5.23 -9.22
C HIS A 400 48.74 -6.71 -8.86
N ILE A 401 47.64 -7.45 -8.76
CA ILE A 401 47.62 -8.90 -8.49
C ILE A 401 46.62 -9.62 -9.38
N TYR A 402 46.77 -10.94 -9.48
CA TYR A 402 45.72 -11.83 -9.98
C TYR A 402 45.19 -12.67 -8.83
N VAL A 403 43.87 -12.87 -8.78
CA VAL A 403 43.22 -13.68 -7.75
C VAL A 403 42.44 -14.78 -8.44
N LYS A 404 42.77 -16.03 -8.12
CA LYS A 404 42.00 -17.18 -8.58
C LYS A 404 40.97 -17.55 -7.53
N TYR A 405 39.71 -17.57 -7.92
CA TYR A 405 38.61 -18.10 -7.11
C TYR A 405 37.82 -19.10 -7.94
N ASP A 406 37.72 -20.34 -7.46
CA ASP A 406 37.23 -21.49 -8.21
C ASP A 406 37.92 -21.63 -9.60
N ASN A 407 37.17 -21.54 -10.69
CA ASN A 407 37.68 -21.62 -12.07
C ASN A 407 37.83 -20.25 -12.75
N ILE A 408 37.65 -19.16 -12.01
CA ILE A 408 37.68 -17.79 -12.52
C ILE A 408 38.93 -17.08 -12.00
N ILE A 409 39.58 -16.28 -12.86
CA ILE A 409 40.71 -15.45 -12.50
C ILE A 409 40.29 -13.99 -12.64
N PHE A 410 40.55 -13.22 -11.58
CA PHE A 410 40.30 -11.79 -11.51
C PHE A 410 41.64 -11.05 -11.54
N GLU A 411 41.79 -10.13 -12.50
CA GLU A 411 42.86 -9.14 -12.51
C GLU A 411 42.44 -7.96 -11.63
N CYS A 412 43.22 -7.67 -10.60
CA CYS A 412 42.93 -6.62 -9.64
C CYS A 412 44.02 -5.56 -9.69
N TYR A 413 43.64 -4.32 -9.94
CA TYR A 413 44.53 -3.19 -10.07
C TYR A 413 44.07 -2.01 -9.20
N TYR A 414 45.00 -1.40 -8.48
CA TYR A 414 44.81 -0.16 -7.73
C TYR A 414 45.66 0.94 -8.37
N ASP A 415 44.98 1.99 -8.81
CA ASP A 415 45.64 3.20 -9.29
C ASP A 415 45.95 4.12 -8.12
N THR A 416 47.23 4.35 -7.88
CA THR A 416 47.71 5.20 -6.78
C THR A 416 47.45 6.70 -7.00
N GLU A 417 47.28 7.15 -8.25
CA GLU A 417 47.02 8.55 -8.57
C GLU A 417 45.53 8.89 -8.42
N THR A 418 44.66 8.07 -9.00
CA THR A 418 43.20 8.27 -8.94
C THR A 418 42.56 7.68 -7.68
N LYS A 419 43.29 6.82 -6.96
CA LYS A 419 42.81 6.06 -5.79
C LYS A 419 41.63 5.13 -6.11
N LEU A 420 41.51 4.69 -7.36
CA LEU A 420 40.46 3.80 -7.84
C LEU A 420 40.92 2.35 -7.91
N PHE A 421 39.99 1.44 -7.68
CA PHE A 421 40.19 0.00 -7.79
C PHE A 421 39.46 -0.53 -9.02
N GLN A 422 40.14 -1.40 -9.78
CA GLN A 422 39.57 -2.10 -10.92
C GLN A 422 39.74 -3.59 -10.72
N ILE A 423 38.66 -4.33 -10.96
CA ILE A 423 38.62 -5.78 -10.84
C ILE A 423 37.87 -6.31 -12.06
N GLU A 424 38.55 -7.09 -12.87
CA GLU A 424 38.02 -7.63 -14.12
C GLU A 424 38.32 -9.12 -14.23
N GLN A 425 37.37 -9.88 -14.78
CA GLN A 425 37.63 -11.28 -15.12
C GLN A 425 38.59 -11.34 -16.32
N THR A 426 39.60 -12.23 -16.23
CA THR A 426 40.60 -12.39 -17.28
C THR A 426 40.91 -13.87 -17.54
N ASN A 427 41.35 -14.14 -18.78
CA ASN A 427 41.87 -15.45 -19.19
C ASN A 427 43.41 -15.45 -19.34
N SER A 428 44.06 -14.32 -19.04
CA SER A 428 45.51 -14.14 -19.11
C SER A 428 46.00 -13.69 -17.75
N TRP A 429 47.07 -14.31 -17.23
CA TRP A 429 47.61 -13.97 -15.92
C TRP A 429 49.12 -14.10 -15.85
N ASN A 430 49.70 -13.49 -14.83
CA ASN A 430 51.10 -13.64 -14.47
C ASN A 430 51.21 -14.44 -13.17
N ASP A 431 51.77 -15.66 -13.25
CA ASP A 431 51.92 -16.56 -12.09
C ASP A 431 52.68 -15.92 -10.92
N ALA A 432 53.65 -15.04 -11.19
CA ALA A 432 54.41 -14.35 -10.14
C ALA A 432 53.57 -13.34 -9.34
N LYS A 433 52.45 -12.88 -9.92
CA LYS A 433 51.50 -11.95 -9.31
C LYS A 433 50.23 -12.64 -8.80
N MET A 434 50.13 -13.96 -8.93
CA MET A 434 49.00 -14.73 -8.44
C MET A 434 48.97 -14.73 -6.90
N VAL A 435 47.82 -14.39 -6.34
CA VAL A 435 47.57 -14.32 -4.90
C VAL A 435 46.38 -15.20 -4.57
N ASP A 436 46.59 -16.10 -3.61
CA ASP A 436 45.52 -16.92 -3.05
C ASP A 436 44.50 -16.04 -2.30
N PHE A 437 43.21 -16.30 -2.50
CA PHE A 437 42.14 -15.53 -1.85
C PHE A 437 42.26 -15.53 -0.31
N GLN A 438 42.75 -16.59 0.31
CA GLN A 438 42.98 -16.63 1.75
C GLN A 438 44.01 -15.60 2.20
N LYS A 439 45.04 -15.32 1.39
CA LYS A 439 46.03 -14.27 1.70
C LYS A 439 45.43 -12.87 1.69
N ILE A 440 44.40 -12.65 0.87
CA ILE A 440 43.63 -11.40 0.85
C ILE A 440 42.85 -11.28 2.16
N LYS A 441 42.13 -12.34 2.56
CA LYS A 441 41.41 -12.37 3.82
C LYS A 441 42.32 -12.17 5.03
N ASP A 442 43.50 -12.79 5.04
CA ASP A 442 44.47 -12.67 6.12
C ASP A 442 45.03 -11.25 6.23
N ALA A 443 45.26 -10.57 5.10
CA ALA A 443 45.66 -9.16 5.09
C ALA A 443 44.55 -8.27 5.68
N THR A 444 43.30 -8.51 5.30
CA THR A 444 42.12 -7.82 5.87
C THR A 444 42.01 -8.03 7.38
N ARG A 445 42.16 -9.28 7.87
CA ARG A 445 42.13 -9.58 9.32
C ARG A 445 43.20 -8.82 10.11
N LYS A 446 44.39 -8.65 9.54
CA LYS A 446 45.47 -7.87 10.20
C LYS A 446 45.18 -6.37 10.26
N MET A 447 44.26 -5.88 9.45
CA MET A 447 43.79 -4.50 9.44
C MET A 447 42.53 -4.27 10.27
N LYS A 448 41.97 -5.31 10.89
CA LYS A 448 40.69 -5.28 11.61
C LYS A 448 40.53 -4.06 12.52
N ASP A 449 41.45 -3.83 13.45
CA ASP A 449 41.33 -2.72 14.42
C ASP A 449 41.32 -1.35 13.73
N ALA A 450 42.07 -1.20 12.64
CA ALA A 450 42.10 0.04 11.86
C ALA A 450 40.78 0.24 11.08
N ILE A 451 40.21 -0.83 10.53
CA ILE A 451 38.93 -0.81 9.80
C ILE A 451 37.80 -0.45 10.75
N LEU A 452 37.73 -1.13 11.89
CA LEU A 452 36.69 -0.90 12.89
C LEU A 452 36.79 0.50 13.51
N ASP A 453 38.01 1.05 13.66
CA ASP A 453 38.19 2.42 14.12
C ASP A 453 37.61 3.46 13.14
N LEU A 454 37.44 3.15 11.85
CA LEU A 454 36.83 4.09 10.90
C LEU A 454 35.33 4.30 11.12
N ILE A 455 34.65 3.38 11.80
CA ILE A 455 33.19 3.47 12.00
C ILE A 455 32.91 4.35 13.22
N ILE A 456 32.07 5.37 13.05
CA ILE A 456 31.68 6.29 14.12
C ILE A 456 30.52 5.69 14.91
N GLY A 457 30.64 5.79 16.24
CA GLY A 457 29.69 5.22 17.21
C GLY A 457 29.92 3.74 17.47
#